data_AF-A0A3Q7F6Y6-F1
#
_entry.id   AF-A0A3Q7F6Y6-F1
#
_cell.length_a   1.000
_cell.length_b   1.000
_cell.length_c   1.000
_cell.angle_alpha   90.00
_cell.angle_beta   90.00
_cell.angle_gamma   90.00
#
_symmetry.space_group_name_H-M   'P 1'
#
loop_
_entity.id
_entity.type
_entity.pdbx_description
1 polymer ?
#
loop_
_entity_poly.entity_id
_entity_poly.type
_entity_poly.pdbx_seq_one_letter_code
_entity_poly.pdbx_strand_id
1 'polypeptide(L)'
;MHPFHMLAGVLGGFLFSAMVTLLLSCLACSRYIWFTALGISTMAFNLNGFNFNQSVVDSQCHVINTWADIINRASLGMEVMHER
;
A
#
# COMPACT_ATOMS: atom_id res chain seq x y z
N MET A 1 -51.53 8.02 -3.64
CA MET A 1 -50.54 6.91 -3.76
C MET A 1 -49.13 7.47 -4.03
N HIS A 2 -48.57 8.35 -3.19
CA HIS A 2 -47.31 9.05 -3.52
C HIS A 2 -46.20 9.09 -2.44
N PRO A 3 -46.44 8.96 -1.12
CA PRO A 3 -45.33 9.00 -0.14
C PRO A 3 -44.81 7.63 0.33
N PHE A 4 -45.65 6.60 0.42
CA PHE A 4 -45.24 5.30 0.96
C PHE A 4 -44.30 4.49 0.04
N HIS A 5 -44.44 4.63 -1.29
CA HIS A 5 -43.56 3.96 -2.25
C HIS A 5 -42.17 4.62 -2.34
N MET A 6 -42.09 5.94 -2.10
CA MET A 6 -40.80 6.65 -2.07
C MET A 6 -39.96 6.21 -0.87
N LEU A 7 -40.57 6.04 0.31
CA LEU A 7 -39.85 5.57 1.49
C LEU A 7 -39.34 4.13 1.34
N ALA A 8 -40.15 3.24 0.76
CA ALA A 8 -39.74 1.86 0.49
C ALA A 8 -38.58 1.78 -0.52
N GLY A 9 -38.60 2.59 -1.58
CA GLY A 9 -37.53 2.65 -2.58
C GLY A 9 -36.22 3.23 -2.02
N VAL A 10 -36.31 4.25 -1.18
CA VAL A 10 -35.15 4.87 -0.54
C VAL A 10 -34.48 3.91 0.45
N LEU A 11 -35.25 3.21 1.30
CA LEU A 11 -34.72 2.20 2.22
C LEU A 11 -34.09 1.01 1.49
N GLY A 12 -34.72 0.53 0.40
CA GLY A 12 -34.15 -0.53 -0.44
C GLY A 12 -32.84 -0.11 -1.12
N GLY A 13 -32.76 1.14 -1.61
CA GLY A 13 -31.55 1.70 -2.20
C GLY A 13 -30.38 1.83 -1.21
N PHE A 14 -30.65 2.25 0.02
CA PHE A 14 -29.63 2.31 1.07
C PHE A 14 -29.09 0.94 1.45
N LEU A 15 -29.96 -0.08 1.56
CA LEU A 15 -29.53 -1.46 1.84
C LEU A 15 -28.69 -2.04 0.70
N PHE A 16 -29.09 -1.81 -0.55
CA PHE A 16 -28.30 -2.24 -1.71
C PHE A 16 -26.93 -1.54 -1.76
N SER A 17 -26.88 -0.23 -1.52
CA SER A 17 -25.61 0.51 -1.45
C SER A 17 -24.72 0.03 -0.31
N ALA A 18 -25.28 -0.25 0.87
CA ALA A 18 -24.51 -0.77 2.01
C ALA A 18 -23.91 -2.14 1.72
N MET A 19 -24.66 -3.03 1.04
CA MET A 19 -24.15 -4.33 0.60
C MET A 19 -23.01 -4.18 -0.42
N VAL A 20 -23.15 -3.28 -1.40
CA VAL A 20 -22.09 -3.03 -2.39
C VAL A 20 -20.83 -2.48 -1.73
N THR A 21 -20.96 -1.53 -0.80
CA THR A 21 -19.80 -0.97 -0.07
C THR A 21 -19.10 -2.05 0.78
N LEU A 22 -19.85 -2.89 1.51
CA LEU A 22 -19.28 -3.99 2.30
C LEU A 22 -18.55 -5.02 1.42
N LEU A 23 -19.09 -5.35 0.25
CA LEU A 23 -18.45 -6.25 -0.70
C LEU A 23 -17.14 -5.66 -1.23
N LEU A 24 -17.12 -4.37 -1.60
CA LEU A 24 -15.91 -3.69 -2.07
C LEU A 24 -14.83 -3.62 -0.96
N SER A 25 -15.22 -3.31 0.28
CA SER A 25 -14.30 -3.32 1.42
C SER A 25 -13.72 -4.70 1.72
N CYS A 26 -14.53 -5.76 1.62
CA CYS A 26 -14.08 -7.14 1.85
C CYS A 26 -13.10 -7.62 0.75
N LEU A 27 -13.40 -7.28 -0.52
CA LEU A 27 -12.52 -7.58 -1.65
C LEU A 27 -11.21 -6.79 -1.60
N ALA A 28 -11.26 -5.53 -1.17
CA ALA A 28 -10.08 -4.71 -0.98
C ALA A 28 -9.19 -5.30 0.14
N CYS A 29 -9.78 -5.56 1.31
CA CYS A 29 -9.05 -6.10 2.47
C CYS A 29 -8.36 -7.43 2.15
N SER A 30 -9.10 -8.39 1.60
CA SER A 30 -8.53 -9.69 1.20
C SER A 30 -7.39 -9.52 0.21
N ARG A 31 -7.56 -8.70 -0.84
CA ARG A 31 -6.49 -8.47 -1.82
C ARG A 31 -5.21 -7.93 -1.18
N TYR A 32 -5.29 -6.94 -0.31
CA TYR A 32 -4.11 -6.37 0.35
C TYR A 32 -3.40 -7.38 1.25
N ILE A 33 -4.14 -8.17 2.02
CA ILE A 33 -3.57 -9.19 2.91
C ILE A 33 -2.76 -10.21 2.10
N TRP A 34 -3.33 -10.71 1.00
CA TRP A 34 -2.63 -11.68 0.15
C TRP A 34 -1.38 -11.08 -0.50
N PHE A 35 -1.42 -9.84 -1.00
CA PHE A 35 -0.22 -9.20 -1.56
C PHE A 35 0.87 -8.92 -0.53
N THR A 36 0.51 -8.47 0.68
CA THR A 36 1.48 -8.29 1.76
C THR A 36 2.08 -9.63 2.19
N ALA A 37 1.27 -10.68 2.36
CA ALA A 37 1.76 -12.01 2.72
C ALA A 37 2.73 -12.56 1.66
N LEU A 38 2.40 -12.42 0.37
CA LEU A 38 3.29 -12.79 -0.72
C LEU A 38 4.59 -11.97 -0.70
N GLY A 39 4.52 -10.66 -0.47
CA GLY A 39 5.73 -9.80 -0.38
C GLY A 39 6.65 -10.16 0.79
N ILE A 40 6.11 -10.45 1.98
CA ILE A 40 6.93 -10.94 3.11
C ILE A 40 7.53 -12.31 2.79
N SER A 41 6.76 -13.20 2.16
CA SER A 41 7.27 -14.53 1.79
C SER A 41 8.45 -14.47 0.81
N THR A 42 8.48 -13.51 -0.11
CA THR A 42 9.63 -13.32 -1.01
C THR A 42 10.83 -12.69 -0.30
N MET A 43 10.60 -11.73 0.62
CA MET A 43 11.68 -11.14 1.41
C MET A 43 12.36 -12.16 2.33
N ALA A 44 11.65 -13.20 2.78
CA ALA A 44 12.22 -14.31 3.54
C ALA A 44 13.30 -15.10 2.76
N PHE A 45 13.28 -15.05 1.42
CA PHE A 45 14.29 -15.64 0.54
C PHE A 45 15.32 -14.62 0.05
N ASN A 46 15.52 -13.53 0.80
CA ASN A 46 16.47 -12.43 0.46
C ASN A 46 16.14 -11.70 -0.86
N LEU A 47 14.90 -11.81 -1.35
CA LEU A 47 14.39 -10.98 -2.44
C LEU A 47 13.84 -9.69 -1.85
N ASN A 48 14.74 -8.74 -1.67
CA ASN A 48 14.44 -7.44 -1.09
C ASN A 48 13.68 -6.52 -2.08
N GLY A 49 13.21 -5.39 -1.57
CA GLY A 49 12.60 -4.34 -2.38
C GLY A 49 13.58 -3.66 -3.32
N PHE A 50 13.06 -2.73 -4.13
CA PHE A 50 13.89 -1.97 -5.07
C PHE A 50 15.01 -1.20 -4.37
N ASN A 51 16.20 -1.23 -4.96
CA ASN A 51 17.36 -0.47 -4.51
C ASN A 51 17.66 0.65 -5.52
N PHE A 52 17.55 1.89 -5.08
CA PHE A 52 17.78 3.09 -5.90
C PHE A 52 18.90 3.98 -5.33
N ASN A 53 19.88 3.37 -4.67
CA ASN A 53 21.03 4.08 -4.12
C ASN A 53 21.82 4.75 -5.24
N GLN A 54 22.00 6.08 -5.15
CA GLN A 54 22.72 6.88 -6.14
C GLN A 54 22.16 6.75 -7.57
N SER A 55 20.85 6.48 -7.69
CA SER A 55 20.18 6.22 -8.96
C SER A 55 20.15 7.41 -9.93
N VAL A 56 20.38 8.64 -9.45
CA VAL A 56 20.40 9.86 -10.26
C VAL A 56 21.79 10.48 -10.23
N VAL A 57 22.38 10.62 -11.41
CA VAL A 57 23.75 11.16 -11.60
C VAL A 57 23.69 12.26 -12.65
N ASP A 58 24.37 13.38 -12.38
CA ASP A 58 24.53 14.47 -13.35
C ASP A 58 25.56 14.10 -14.44
N SER A 59 25.55 14.84 -15.54
CA SER A 59 26.53 14.83 -16.64
C SER A 59 28.00 14.96 -16.19
N GLN A 60 28.25 15.49 -14.99
CA GLN A 60 29.58 15.59 -14.36
C GLN A 60 29.90 14.41 -13.44
N CYS A 61 29.11 13.33 -13.50
CA CYS A 61 29.20 12.16 -12.63
C CYS A 61 29.01 12.43 -11.13
N HIS A 62 28.36 13.54 -10.78
CA HIS A 62 27.98 13.82 -9.40
C HIS A 62 26.66 13.14 -9.06
N VAL A 63 26.63 12.43 -7.92
CA VAL A 63 25.42 11.78 -7.41
C VAL A 63 24.48 12.84 -6.85
N ILE A 64 23.27 12.89 -7.39
CA ILE A 64 22.19 13.74 -6.89
C ILE A 64 21.41 12.90 -5.88
N ASN A 65 21.45 13.32 -4.60
CA ASN A 65 20.71 12.62 -3.55
C ASN A 65 19.21 12.73 -3.79
N THR A 66 18.54 11.58 -3.78
CA THR A 66 17.09 11.44 -3.88
C THR A 66 16.50 11.05 -2.53
N TRP A 67 15.17 10.93 -2.47
CA TRP A 67 14.49 10.35 -1.32
C TRP A 67 14.94 8.91 -1.01
N ALA A 68 15.36 8.14 -2.02
CA ALA A 68 15.89 6.80 -1.82
C ALA A 68 17.21 6.82 -1.02
N ASP A 69 18.10 7.78 -1.30
CA ASP A 69 19.35 7.94 -0.57
C ASP A 69 19.12 8.32 0.90
N ILE A 70 18.05 9.07 1.19
CA ILE A 70 17.65 9.41 2.57
C ILE A 70 17.14 8.16 3.31
N ILE A 71 16.28 7.36 2.66
CA ILE A 71 15.78 6.11 3.21
C ILE A 71 16.92 5.12 3.45
N ASN A 72 17.88 5.05 2.53
CA ASN A 72 19.06 4.20 2.68
C ASN A 72 19.91 4.60 3.90
N ARG A 73 20.11 5.90 4.15
CA ARG A 73 20.81 6.37 5.38
C ARG A 73 20.07 5.98 6.66
N ALA A 74 18.74 6.04 6.67
CA ALA A 74 17.94 5.58 7.80
C ALA A 74 18.04 4.05 7.99
N SER A 75 18.06 3.28 6.89
CA SER A 75 18.25 1.83 6.92
C SER A 75 19.64 1.45 7.46
N LEU A 76 20.70 2.14 7.03
CA LEU A 76 22.06 1.96 7.56
C LEU A 76 22.13 2.28 9.05
N GLY A 77 21.42 3.32 9.49
CA GLY A 77 21.28 3.66 10.90
C GLY A 77 20.62 2.53 11.70
N MET A 78 19.58 1.89 11.17
CA MET A 78 18.98 0.71 11.82
C MET A 78 19.92 -0.49 11.81
N GLU A 79 20.62 -0.77 10.71
CA GLU A 79 21.53 -1.90 10.57
C GLU A 79 22.71 -1.84 11.54
N VAL A 80 23.39 -0.69 11.65
CA VAL A 80 24.48 -0.48 12.64
C VAL A 80 23.95 -0.56 14.08
N MET A 81 22.65 -0.30 14.25
CA MET A 81 22.00 -0.27 15.55
C MET A 81 21.32 -1.59 15.95
N HIS A 82 21.13 -2.49 15.00
CA HIS A 82 20.49 -3.77 15.17
C HIS A 82 21.48 -4.76 15.80
N GLU A 83 20.98 -5.66 16.66
CA GLU A 83 21.74 -6.79 17.22
C GLU A 83 22.94 -6.48 18.16
N ARG A 84 23.10 -5.23 18.61
CA ARG A 84 24.04 -4.85 19.67
C ARG A 84 23.38 -4.63 21.03
#